data_AF-F0S175-F1
#
_entry.id   AF-F0S175-F1
#
_cell.length_a   1.000
_cell.length_b   1.000
_cell.length_c   1.000
_cell.angle_alpha   90.00
_cell.angle_beta   90.00
_cell.angle_gamma   90.00
#
_symmetry.space_group_name_H-M   'P 1'
#
loop_
_entity.id
_entity.type
_entity.pdbx_description
1 polymer ?
#
loop_
_entity_poly.entity_id
_entity_poly.type
_entity_poly.pdbx_seq_one_letter_code
_entity_poly.pdbx_strand_id
1 'polypeptide(L)' 'MAKITINGKEYDIEKLPKEAIDLISSIRFVDAEVQKLQNQIKIHLAARALYMQQLQNLLDKLPVGSDEKIKFS' A
#
# COMPACT_ATOMS: atom_id res chain seq x y z
N MET A 1 -31.76 4.73 -13.45
CA MET A 1 -31.65 4.09 -12.13
C MET A 1 -30.28 3.45 -11.97
N ALA A 2 -29.28 4.29 -11.70
CA ALA A 2 -27.96 3.80 -11.28
C ALA A 2 -28.12 3.18 -9.89
N LYS A 3 -27.66 1.93 -9.71
CA LYS A 3 -27.78 1.19 -8.45
C LYS A 3 -26.43 1.07 -7.75
N ILE A 4 -26.44 1.12 -6.43
CA ILE A 4 -25.25 0.90 -5.59
C ILE A 4 -25.54 -0.20 -4.56
N THR A 5 -24.58 -1.09 -4.36
CA THR A 5 -24.65 -2.11 -3.32
C THR A 5 -23.86 -1.64 -2.11
N ILE A 6 -24.53 -1.51 -0.96
CA ILE A 6 -23.92 -1.15 0.33
C ILE A 6 -24.27 -2.27 1.31
N ASN A 7 -23.26 -2.90 1.92
CA ASN A 7 -23.42 -4.02 2.85
C ASN A 7 -24.29 -5.17 2.29
N GLY A 8 -24.13 -5.48 0.99
CA GLY A 8 -24.87 -6.55 0.32
C GLY A 8 -26.32 -6.21 -0.03
N LYS A 9 -26.80 -5.00 0.29
CA LYS A 9 -28.12 -4.52 -0.10
C LYS A 9 -28.02 -3.54 -1.26
N GLU A 10 -28.88 -3.73 -2.25
CA GLU A 10 -28.94 -2.88 -3.43
C GLU A 10 -29.83 -1.66 -3.16
N TYR A 11 -29.34 -0.48 -3.52
CA TYR A 11 -30.02 0.80 -3.39
C TYR A 11 -30.08 1.49 -4.75
N ASP A 12 -31.22 2.13 -5.03
CA ASP A 12 -31.37 3.01 -6.18
C ASP A 12 -30.86 4.40 -5.80
N ILE A 13 -29.80 4.86 -6.47
CA ILE A 13 -29.12 6.12 -6.13
C ILE A 13 -30.07 7.30 -6.25
N GLU A 14 -31.01 7.26 -7.20
CA GLU A 14 -31.98 8.34 -7.45
C GLU A 14 -33.03 8.46 -6.32
N LYS A 15 -33.12 7.45 -5.45
CA LYS A 15 -34.04 7.42 -4.29
C LYS A 15 -33.34 7.69 -2.96
N LEU A 16 -32.02 7.94 -2.98
CA LEU A 16 -31.27 8.23 -1.76
C LEU A 16 -31.36 9.72 -1.41
N PRO A 17 -31.37 10.06 -0.10
CA PRO A 17 -31.18 11.43 0.34
C PRO A 17 -29.85 12.00 -0.17
N LYS A 18 -29.80 13.31 -0.42
CA LYS A 18 -28.59 14.00 -0.90
C LYS A 18 -27.40 13.76 0.03
N GLU A 19 -27.63 13.78 1.33
CA GLU A 19 -26.62 13.55 2.36
C GLU A 19 -25.98 12.16 2.23
N ALA A 20 -26.77 11.14 1.86
CA ALA A 20 -26.24 9.79 1.64
C ALA A 20 -25.37 9.72 0.39
N ILE A 21 -25.75 10.42 -0.69
CA ILE A 21 -24.96 10.51 -1.93
C ILE A 21 -23.62 11.22 -1.68
N ASP A 22 -23.64 12.31 -0.90
CA ASP A 22 -22.45 13.08 -0.53
C ASP A 22 -21.48 12.22 0.30
N LEU A 23 -22.00 11.41 1.23
CA LEU A 23 -21.20 10.45 2.00
C LEU A 23 -20.63 9.33 1.13
N ILE A 24 -21.41 8.74 0.21
CA ILE A 24 -20.93 7.72 -0.73
C ILE A 24 -19.76 8.26 -1.56
N SER A 25 -19.87 9.49 -2.04
CA SER A 25 -18.83 10.13 -2.83
C SER A 25 -17.55 10.34 -2.00
N SER A 26 -17.71 10.77 -0.75
CA SER A 26 -16.59 10.94 0.19
C SER A 26 -15.89 9.61 0.51
N ILE A 27 -16.66 8.53 0.74
CA ILE A 27 -16.12 7.19 0.99
C ILE A 27 -15.31 6.71 -0.22
N ARG A 28 -15.85 6.83 -1.44
CA ARG A 28 -15.14 6.43 -2.67
C ARG A 28 -13.80 7.17 -2.83
N PHE A 29 -13.77 8.45 -2.48
CA PHE A 29 -12.53 9.23 -2.52
C PHE A 29 -11.51 8.68 -1.52
N VAL A 30 -11.92 8.43 -0.27
CA VAL A 30 -11.04 7.87 0.76
C VAL A 30 -10.54 6.49 0.37
N ASP A 31 -11.41 5.62 -0.17
CA ASP A 31 -11.04 4.28 -0.63
C ASP A 31 -9.97 4.33 -1.74
N ALA A 32 -10.10 5.28 -2.68
CA ALA A 32 -9.10 5.47 -3.73
C ALA A 32 -7.74 5.90 -3.17
N GLU A 33 -7.71 6.81 -2.20
CA GLU A 33 -6.47 7.23 -1.54
C GLU A 33 -5.85 6.08 -0.71
N VAL A 34 -6.65 5.28 -0.01
CA VAL A 34 -6.18 4.09 0.69
C VAL A 34 -5.54 3.11 -0.29
N GLN A 35 -6.17 2.84 -1.43
CA GLN A 35 -5.62 1.95 -2.45
C GLN A 35 -4.29 2.46 -3.00
N LYS A 36 -4.17 3.77 -3.23
CA LYS A 36 -2.92 4.42 -3.66
C LYS A 36 -1.81 4.27 -2.63
N LEU A 37 -2.10 4.50 -1.35
CA LEU A 37 -1.15 4.31 -0.25
C LEU A 37 -0.69 2.85 -0.14
N GLN A 38 -1.62 1.90 -0.27
CA GLN A 38 -1.28 0.47 -0.29
C GLN A 38 -0.33 0.11 -1.45
N ASN A 39 -0.52 0.72 -2.62
CA ASN A 39 0.40 0.51 -3.75
C ASN A 39 1.79 1.09 -3.46
N GLN A 40 1.87 2.27 -2.85
CA GLN A 40 3.16 2.84 -2.43
C GLN A 40 3.86 1.97 -1.39
N ILE A 41 3.13 1.45 -0.40
CA ILE A 41 3.66 0.51 0.59
C ILE A 41 4.26 -0.72 -0.11
N LYS A 42 3.57 -1.32 -1.08
CA LYS A 42 4.08 -2.48 -1.84
C LYS A 42 5.39 -2.16 -2.55
N ILE A 43 5.50 -0.98 -3.17
CA ILE A 43 6.74 -0.53 -3.83
C ILE A 43 7.88 -0.45 -2.82
N HIS A 44 7.65 0.19 -1.67
CA HIS A 44 8.68 0.33 -0.63
C HIS A 44 9.09 -1.01 -0.01
N LEU A 45 8.14 -1.93 0.20
CA LEU A 45 8.44 -3.28 0.69
C LEU A 45 9.31 -4.06 -0.30
N ALA A 46 9.04 -3.94 -1.61
CA ALA A 46 9.87 -4.56 -2.64
C ALA A 46 11.29 -3.98 -2.65
N ALA A 47 11.42 -2.65 -2.58
CA ALA A 47 12.73 -1.99 -2.48
C ALA A 47 13.51 -2.43 -1.24
N ARG A 48 12.86 -2.48 -0.07
CA ARG A 48 13.47 -2.97 1.17
C ARG A 48 13.97 -4.42 1.03
N ALA A 49 13.17 -5.29 0.41
CA ALA A 49 13.56 -6.69 0.19
C ALA A 49 14.81 -6.78 -0.71
N LEU A 50 14.87 -5.98 -1.78
CA LEU A 50 16.06 -5.89 -2.64
C LEU A 50 17.29 -5.42 -1.87
N TYR A 51 17.17 -4.37 -1.07
CA TYR A 51 18.29 -3.85 -0.27
C TYR A 51 18.79 -4.87 0.76
N MET A 52 17.88 -5.62 1.38
CA MET A 52 18.25 -6.72 2.29
C MET A 52 19.03 -7.83 1.58
N GLN A 53 18.62 -8.21 0.37
CA GLN A 53 19.35 -9.20 -0.43
C GLN A 53 20.74 -8.70 -0.80
N GLN A 54 20.85 -7.44 -1.23
CA GLN A 54 22.15 -6.83 -1.54
C GLN A 54 23.06 -6.78 -0.32
N LEU A 55 22.52 -6.40 0.84
CA LEU A 55 23.25 -6.39 2.10
C LEU A 55 23.76 -7.80 2.44
N GLN A 56 22.90 -8.81 2.41
CA GLN A 56 23.30 -10.20 2.70
C GLN A 56 24.41 -10.68 1.77
N ASN A 57 24.30 -10.39 0.46
CA ASN A 57 25.33 -10.73 -0.52
C ASN A 57 26.68 -10.04 -0.25
N LEU A 58 26.69 -8.86 0.37
CA LEU A 58 27.91 -8.19 0.80
C LEU A 58 28.48 -8.83 2.07
N LEU A 59 27.61 -9.17 3.03
CA LEU A 59 28.00 -9.82 4.28
C LEU A 59 28.56 -11.23 4.06
N ASP A 60 28.00 -12.00 3.12
CA ASP A 60 28.46 -13.37 2.82
C ASP A 60 29.85 -13.40 2.17
N LYS A 61 30.29 -12.29 1.58
CA LYS A 61 31.64 -12.15 1.02
C LYS A 61 32.68 -11.82 2.08
N LEU A 62 32.26 -11.55 3.32
CA LEU A 62 33.19 -11.20 4.37
C LEU A 62 33.89 -12.47 4.87
N PRO A 63 35.22 -12.45 4.99
CA PRO A 63 35.93 -13.57 5.58
C PRO A 63 35.45 -13.75 7.02
N VAL A 64 35.06 -14.99 7.36
CA VAL A 64 34.60 -15.35 8.70
C VAL A 64 35.78 -15.19 9.66
N GLY A 65 35.79 -14.11 10.46
CA GLY A 65 36.73 -13.92 11.57
C GLY A 65 37.58 -12.65 11.57
N SER A 66 37.39 -11.66 10.70
CA SER A 66 38.14 -10.40 10.78
C SER A 66 37.31 -9.27 11.39
N ASP A 67 37.70 -8.82 12.58
CA ASP A 67 37.28 -7.57 13.27
C ASP A 67 37.67 -6.28 12.49
N GLU A 68 37.75 -6.35 11.17
CA GLU A 68 38.14 -5.22 10.35
C GLU A 68 36.88 -4.47 9.92
N LYS A 69 36.64 -3.31 10.54
CA LYS A 69 35.55 -2.39 10.22
C LYS A 69 35.58 -2.08 8.73
N ILE A 70 34.70 -2.73 7.97
CA ILE A 70 34.58 -2.54 6.54
C ILE A 70 34.06 -1.13 6.30
N LYS A 71 34.94 -0.28 5.79
CA LYS A 71 34.57 1.06 5.34
C LYS A 71 33.81 0.91 4.03
N PHE A 72 32.51 1.18 4.07
CA PHE A 72 31.75 1.47 2.87
C PHE A 72 32.23 2.84 2.36
N SER A 73 32.90 2.85 1.21
CA SER A 73 33.32 4.05 0.48
C SER A 73 32.17 4.69 -0.27
#